data_AF-A0A2X2TG05-F1
#
_entry.id   AF-A0A2X2TG05-F1
#
_cell.length_a   1.000
_cell.length_b   1.000
_cell.length_c   1.000
_cell.angle_alpha   90.00
_cell.angle_beta   90.00
_cell.angle_gamma   90.00
#
_symmetry.space_group_name_H-M   'P 1'
#
loop_
_entity.id
_entity.type
_entity.pdbx_description
1 polymer ?
#
loop_
_entity_poly.entity_id
_entity_poly.type
_entity_poly.pdbx_seq_one_letter_code
_entity_poly.pdbx_strand_id
1 'polypeptide(L)'
;MFDELLKYNIEPVITLSHFEMPHHLVTEYGGWTSRKVVDFFVRFAEVVFERYKSKVKYWMTFNEINNQRNWRAPLFGYCCSGVVYTEHDNPEEVMYQVLHHQFVASAMAVKIGHRINPEMKIGCMLAMVPLYAFSCKPEDQMYAQESMRERYVFTDVQLRGYYPSYVLNEWERREFNIKMEAGDEQILREGVCDYLGFSYYMTNAVQAEGGSGDALSGFQGSVPNPHVKASDWGLAD
;
A
#
# COMPACT_ATOMS: atom_id res chain seq x y z
N MET A 1 4.24 21.29 -17.65
CA MET A 1 3.99 19.85 -17.76
C MET A 1 2.52 19.56 -18.06
N PHE A 2 1.57 19.70 -17.12
CA PHE A 2 0.16 19.37 -17.38
C PHE A 2 -0.45 20.13 -18.56
N ASP A 3 -0.16 21.42 -18.70
CA ASP A 3 -0.63 22.20 -19.87
C ASP A 3 -0.12 21.66 -21.19
N GLU A 4 1.11 21.14 -21.22
CA GLU A 4 1.69 20.55 -22.42
C GLU A 4 1.07 19.17 -22.72
N LEU A 5 0.79 18.35 -21.69
CA LEU A 5 0.07 17.09 -21.86
C LEU A 5 -1.33 17.31 -22.45
N LEU A 6 -2.08 18.26 -21.88
CA LEU A 6 -3.44 18.59 -22.31
C LEU A 6 -3.48 19.19 -23.71
N LYS A 7 -2.47 19.98 -24.10
CA LYS A 7 -2.30 20.46 -25.48
C LYS A 7 -2.23 19.32 -26.50
N TYR A 8 -1.74 18.15 -26.11
CA TYR A 8 -1.69 16.94 -26.94
C TYR A 8 -2.82 15.94 -26.62
N ASN A 9 -3.87 16.35 -25.89
CA ASN A 9 -4.98 15.49 -25.45
C ASN A 9 -4.53 14.26 -24.63
N ILE A 10 -3.47 14.41 -23.83
CA ILE A 10 -2.99 13.38 -22.91
C ILE A 10 -3.49 13.72 -21.51
N GLU A 11 -4.37 12.89 -20.97
CA GLU A 11 -4.91 13.03 -19.62
C GLU A 11 -3.85 12.64 -18.57
N PRO A 12 -3.49 13.53 -17.62
CA PRO A 12 -2.56 13.18 -16.55
C PRO A 12 -3.19 12.20 -15.55
N VAL A 13 -2.42 11.19 -15.14
CA VAL A 13 -2.71 10.32 -14.00
C VAL A 13 -1.62 10.54 -12.96
N ILE A 14 -1.96 11.06 -11.78
CA ILE A 14 -0.98 11.57 -10.81
C ILE A 14 -1.03 10.78 -9.51
N THR A 15 0.13 10.28 -9.09
CA THR A 15 0.30 9.70 -7.75
C THR A 15 0.80 10.76 -6.78
N LEU A 16 0.15 10.90 -5.62
CA LEU A 16 0.50 11.91 -4.62
C LEU A 16 1.78 11.57 -3.88
N SER A 17 1.94 10.31 -3.44
CA SER A 17 3.14 9.84 -2.74
C SER A 17 3.75 8.67 -3.51
N HIS A 18 4.91 8.92 -4.13
CA HIS A 18 5.65 7.93 -4.91
C HIS A 18 7.11 7.85 -4.45
N PHE A 19 7.31 7.35 -3.24
CA PHE A 19 8.64 7.09 -2.66
C PHE A 19 9.58 8.30 -2.54
N GLU A 20 8.99 9.48 -2.33
CA GLU A 20 9.71 10.75 -2.43
C GLU A 20 9.36 11.73 -1.30
N MET A 21 8.94 11.21 -0.13
CA MET A 21 8.53 12.08 0.97
C MET A 21 9.69 12.99 1.42
N PRO A 22 9.42 14.24 1.85
CA PRO A 22 10.47 15.16 2.25
C PRO A 22 11.32 14.58 3.39
N HIS A 23 12.64 14.55 3.20
CA HIS A 23 13.58 14.00 4.20
C HIS A 23 13.45 14.69 5.57
N HIS A 24 13.11 15.99 5.58
CA HIS A 24 12.85 16.72 6.82
C HIS A 24 11.74 16.09 7.68
N LEU A 25 10.69 15.52 7.06
CA LEU A 25 9.63 14.83 7.82
C LEU A 25 10.13 13.55 8.49
N VAL A 26 11.14 12.90 7.90
CA VAL A 26 11.81 11.74 8.49
C VAL A 26 12.65 12.17 9.68
N THR A 27 13.53 13.16 9.50
CA THR A 27 14.49 13.57 10.54
C THR A 27 13.85 14.29 11.73
N GLU A 28 12.81 15.10 11.49
CA GLU A 28 12.17 15.92 12.54
C GLU A 28 11.02 15.19 13.23
N TYR A 29 10.29 14.33 12.50
CA TYR A 29 9.06 13.69 13.01
C TYR A 29 9.10 12.16 13.02
N GLY A 30 10.20 11.52 12.59
CA GLY A 30 10.29 10.06 12.54
C GLY A 30 9.51 9.45 11.37
N GLY A 31 9.25 10.23 10.31
CA GLY A 31 8.49 9.78 9.15
C GLY A 31 7.04 9.47 9.52
N TRP A 32 6.45 8.47 8.88
CA TRP A 32 5.05 8.12 9.11
C TRP A 32 4.75 7.46 10.47
N THR A 33 5.76 7.25 11.34
CA THR A 33 5.48 6.87 12.73
C THR A 33 4.75 7.97 13.50
N SER A 34 4.88 9.23 13.07
CA SER A 34 4.21 10.38 13.68
C SER A 34 2.88 10.70 13.01
N ARG A 35 1.82 10.76 13.84
CA ARG A 35 0.48 11.17 13.42
C ARG A 35 0.44 12.55 12.74
N LYS A 36 1.35 13.46 13.08
CA LYS A 36 1.44 14.81 12.45
C LYS A 36 1.67 14.73 10.94
N VAL A 37 2.30 13.66 10.44
CA VAL A 37 2.57 13.48 9.01
C VAL A 37 1.28 13.24 8.22
N VAL A 38 0.21 12.73 8.85
CA VAL A 38 -1.13 12.65 8.26
C VAL A 38 -1.58 14.04 7.80
N ASP A 39 -1.56 15.03 8.70
CA ASP A 39 -1.99 16.40 8.38
C ASP A 39 -1.08 17.07 7.35
N PHE A 40 0.23 16.80 7.40
CA PHE A 40 1.15 17.33 6.39
C PHE A 40 0.88 16.78 4.99
N PHE A 41 0.61 15.47 4.87
CA PHE A 41 0.22 14.86 3.61
C PHE A 41 -1.13 15.41 3.13
N VAL A 42 -2.12 15.49 4.02
CA VAL A 42 -3.46 15.99 3.69
C VAL A 42 -3.40 17.43 3.18
N ARG A 43 -2.62 18.29 3.83
CA ARG A 43 -2.40 19.68 3.37
C ARG A 43 -1.72 19.72 2.01
N PHE A 44 -0.73 18.86 1.77
CA PHE A 44 -0.11 18.73 0.45
C PHE A 44 -1.12 18.33 -0.62
N ALA A 45 -1.92 17.29 -0.34
CA ALA A 45 -2.97 16.80 -1.24
C ALA A 45 -3.99 17.89 -1.56
N GLU A 46 -4.49 18.62 -0.54
CA GLU A 46 -5.43 19.74 -0.72
C GLU A 46 -4.87 20.81 -1.66
N VAL A 47 -3.61 21.21 -1.48
CA VAL A 47 -2.96 22.21 -2.33
C VAL A 47 -2.90 21.78 -3.79
N VAL A 48 -2.49 20.54 -4.08
CA VAL A 48 -2.37 20.07 -5.46
C VAL A 48 -3.73 19.77 -6.09
N PHE A 49 -4.70 19.25 -5.32
CA PHE A 49 -6.07 19.09 -5.80
C PHE A 49 -6.66 20.44 -6.19
N GLU A 50 -6.59 21.46 -5.33
CA GLU A 50 -7.15 22.78 -5.62
C GLU A 50 -6.46 23.43 -6.83
N ARG A 51 -5.12 23.32 -6.90
CA ARG A 51 -4.34 23.93 -8.00
C ARG A 51 -4.61 23.27 -9.35
N TYR A 52 -4.85 21.96 -9.38
CA TYR A 52 -4.95 21.18 -10.62
C TYR A 52 -6.36 20.63 -10.87
N LYS A 53 -7.38 21.15 -10.17
CA LYS A 53 -8.76 20.63 -10.22
C LYS A 53 -9.41 20.59 -11.59
N SER A 54 -8.98 21.44 -12.52
CA SER A 54 -9.45 21.49 -13.90
C SER A 54 -8.49 20.85 -14.91
N LYS A 55 -7.38 20.26 -14.45
CA LYS A 55 -6.31 19.70 -15.30
C LYS A 55 -6.06 18.22 -15.08
N VAL A 56 -6.41 17.68 -13.92
CA VAL A 56 -6.13 16.29 -13.55
C VAL A 56 -7.39 15.64 -13.03
N LYS A 57 -7.87 14.63 -13.76
CA LYS A 57 -9.06 13.85 -13.41
C LYS A 57 -8.72 12.62 -12.57
N TYR A 58 -7.55 12.01 -12.79
CA TYR A 58 -7.18 10.72 -12.19
C TYR A 58 -6.02 10.88 -11.22
N TRP A 59 -6.23 10.40 -10.00
CA TRP A 59 -5.29 10.51 -8.89
C TRP A 59 -5.08 9.16 -8.21
N MET A 60 -3.91 8.95 -7.62
CA MET A 60 -3.63 7.85 -6.69
C MET A 60 -3.00 8.41 -5.41
N THR A 61 -3.30 7.85 -4.25
CA THR A 61 -2.77 8.33 -2.97
C THR A 61 -1.34 7.87 -2.73
N PHE A 62 -1.15 6.60 -2.37
CA PHE A 62 0.16 6.01 -2.05
C PHE A 62 0.53 4.94 -3.08
N ASN A 63 1.67 5.12 -3.75
CA ASN A 63 2.22 4.11 -4.65
C ASN A 63 2.57 2.82 -3.88
N GLU A 64 2.15 1.68 -4.40
CA GLU A 64 2.51 0.33 -3.91
C GLU A 64 2.57 0.26 -2.38
N ILE A 65 1.49 0.72 -1.74
CA ILE A 65 1.43 0.90 -0.28
C ILE A 65 1.78 -0.39 0.49
N ASN A 66 1.58 -1.55 -0.14
CA ASN A 66 1.83 -2.87 0.43
C ASN A 66 3.27 -3.36 0.31
N ASN A 67 4.18 -2.70 -0.41
CA ASN A 67 5.60 -3.12 -0.45
C ASN A 67 6.20 -3.17 0.96
N GLN A 68 5.84 -2.21 1.81
CA GLN A 68 6.30 -2.14 3.20
C GLN A 68 5.74 -3.26 4.10
N ARG A 69 4.80 -4.09 3.61
CA ARG A 69 4.34 -5.30 4.32
C ARG A 69 5.46 -6.33 4.48
N ASN A 70 6.42 -6.33 3.55
CA ASN A 70 7.71 -6.99 3.74
C ASN A 70 8.64 -6.04 4.52
N TRP A 71 8.32 -5.85 5.80
CA TRP A 71 9.00 -4.93 6.71
C TRP A 71 10.47 -5.27 7.00
N ARG A 72 10.90 -6.50 6.65
CA ARG A 72 12.29 -6.96 6.79
C ARG A 72 13.18 -6.47 5.66
N ALA A 73 12.60 -6.13 4.52
CA ALA A 73 13.37 -5.63 3.39
C ALA A 73 13.93 -4.22 3.71
N PRO A 74 15.19 -3.94 3.33
CA PRO A 74 15.88 -2.74 3.78
C PRO A 74 15.27 -1.44 3.24
N LEU A 75 14.65 -1.49 2.06
CA LEU A 75 14.22 -0.27 1.35
C LEU A 75 12.70 -0.07 1.32
N PHE A 76 11.89 -1.11 1.51
CA PHE A 76 10.44 -0.96 1.32
C PHE A 76 9.81 -0.01 2.34
N GLY A 77 10.10 -0.18 3.64
CA GLY A 77 9.64 0.79 4.65
C GLY A 77 10.24 2.19 4.43
N TYR A 78 11.53 2.27 4.10
CA TYR A 78 12.20 3.55 3.87
C TYR A 78 11.58 4.33 2.71
N CYS A 79 11.36 3.69 1.57
CA CYS A 79 10.76 4.31 0.39
C CYS A 79 9.26 4.59 0.59
N CYS A 80 8.48 3.63 1.10
CA CYS A 80 7.03 3.80 1.26
C CYS A 80 6.67 4.83 2.33
N SER A 81 7.45 4.91 3.41
CA SER A 81 7.03 5.62 4.63
C SER A 81 8.16 6.31 5.40
N GLY A 82 9.40 6.26 4.91
CA GLY A 82 10.54 6.86 5.60
C GLY A 82 10.88 6.16 6.92
N VAL A 83 10.52 4.87 7.06
CA VAL A 83 10.71 4.10 8.29
C VAL A 83 11.46 2.81 8.00
N VAL A 84 12.56 2.55 8.71
CA VAL A 84 13.27 1.26 8.65
C VAL A 84 12.80 0.43 9.84
N TYR A 85 11.83 -0.46 9.62
CA TYR A 85 11.14 -1.15 10.73
C TYR A 85 12.04 -2.00 11.61
N THR A 86 13.10 -2.57 11.04
CA THR A 86 14.08 -3.38 11.79
C THR A 86 14.90 -2.58 12.80
N GLU A 87 14.84 -1.25 12.77
CA GLU A 87 15.47 -0.36 13.76
C GLU A 87 14.56 -0.07 14.97
N HIS A 88 13.36 -0.67 15.03
CA HIS A 88 12.41 -0.55 16.13
C HIS A 88 12.27 -1.88 16.90
N ASP A 89 11.94 -1.79 18.19
CA ASP A 89 11.77 -2.96 19.06
C ASP A 89 10.65 -3.91 18.59
N ASN A 90 9.53 -3.36 18.11
CA ASN A 90 8.38 -4.09 17.56
C ASN A 90 8.15 -3.74 16.08
N PRO A 91 8.93 -4.29 15.13
CA PRO A 91 8.87 -3.88 13.72
C PRO A 91 7.48 -3.98 13.08
N GLU A 92 6.77 -5.09 13.31
CA GLU A 92 5.44 -5.32 12.72
C GLU A 92 4.36 -4.43 13.33
N GLU A 93 4.42 -4.15 14.63
CA GLU A 93 3.50 -3.21 15.28
C GLU A 93 3.68 -1.79 14.73
N VAL A 94 4.95 -1.35 14.62
CA VAL A 94 5.28 -0.05 14.03
C VAL A 94 4.84 0.02 12.57
N MET A 95 5.01 -1.06 11.80
CA MET A 95 4.47 -1.15 10.43
C MET A 95 2.96 -0.94 10.42
N TYR A 96 2.19 -1.65 11.24
CA TYR A 96 0.73 -1.45 11.28
C TYR A 96 0.32 -0.05 11.76
N GLN A 97 1.08 0.57 12.68
CA GLN A 97 0.86 1.97 13.09
C GLN A 97 1.07 2.95 11.92
N VAL A 98 2.16 2.77 11.17
CA VAL A 98 2.45 3.54 9.95
C VAL A 98 1.36 3.36 8.90
N LEU A 99 0.92 2.12 8.67
CA LEU A 99 -0.16 1.81 7.74
C LEU A 99 -1.47 2.46 8.15
N HIS A 100 -1.79 2.45 9.45
CA HIS A 100 -2.98 3.13 9.96
C HIS A 100 -2.96 4.62 9.63
N HIS A 101 -1.83 5.32 9.88
CA HIS A 101 -1.69 6.72 9.49
C HIS A 101 -1.85 6.94 7.98
N GLN A 102 -1.27 6.08 7.15
CA GLN A 102 -1.40 6.19 5.68
C GLN A 102 -2.83 5.92 5.19
N PHE A 103 -3.54 4.95 5.78
CA PHE A 103 -4.95 4.70 5.44
C PHE A 103 -5.85 5.87 5.79
N VAL A 104 -5.68 6.44 7.00
CA VAL A 104 -6.41 7.64 7.43
C VAL A 104 -6.10 8.82 6.51
N ALA A 105 -4.81 9.06 6.22
CA ALA A 105 -4.38 10.12 5.32
C ALA A 105 -4.95 9.96 3.90
N SER A 106 -4.98 8.73 3.37
CA SER A 106 -5.57 8.40 2.07
C SER A 106 -7.07 8.75 2.06
N ALA A 107 -7.80 8.29 3.08
CA ALA A 107 -9.24 8.54 3.19
C ALA A 107 -9.58 10.03 3.35
N MET A 108 -8.78 10.78 4.12
CA MET A 108 -8.92 12.24 4.21
C MET A 108 -8.66 12.92 2.87
N ALA A 109 -7.63 12.49 2.13
CA ALA A 109 -7.34 13.03 0.80
C ALA A 109 -8.47 12.75 -0.20
N VAL A 110 -9.06 11.55 -0.19
CA VAL A 110 -10.25 11.22 -1.00
C VAL A 110 -11.39 12.20 -0.72
N LYS A 111 -11.75 12.38 0.56
CA LYS A 111 -12.84 13.29 0.97
C LYS A 111 -12.58 14.73 0.53
N ILE A 112 -11.35 15.22 0.67
CA ILE A 112 -10.98 16.58 0.28
C ILE A 112 -11.01 16.74 -1.23
N GLY A 113 -10.48 15.77 -1.99
CA GLY A 113 -10.50 15.82 -3.45
C GLY A 113 -11.93 15.83 -4.01
N HIS A 114 -12.83 14.99 -3.49
CA HIS A 114 -14.25 15.01 -3.88
C HIS A 114 -14.97 16.29 -3.47
N ARG A 115 -14.60 16.91 -2.34
CA ARG A 115 -15.10 18.23 -1.94
C ARG A 115 -14.65 19.34 -2.88
N ILE A 116 -13.40 19.29 -3.37
CA ILE A 116 -12.83 20.28 -4.29
C ILE A 116 -13.40 20.12 -5.70
N ASN A 117 -13.45 18.89 -6.21
CA ASN A 117 -14.06 18.56 -7.47
C ASN A 117 -14.60 17.11 -7.44
N PRO A 118 -15.94 16.91 -7.41
CA PRO A 118 -16.54 15.57 -7.34
C PRO A 118 -16.33 14.74 -8.63
N GLU A 119 -15.85 15.34 -9.71
CA GLU A 119 -15.52 14.62 -10.95
C GLU A 119 -14.16 13.92 -10.90
N MET A 120 -13.30 14.27 -9.95
CA MET A 120 -12.03 13.58 -9.72
C MET A 120 -12.27 12.11 -9.38
N LYS A 121 -11.36 11.26 -9.85
CA LYS A 121 -11.27 9.84 -9.48
C LYS A 121 -9.98 9.63 -8.71
N ILE A 122 -10.09 9.20 -7.46
CA ILE A 122 -8.98 9.04 -6.53
C ILE A 122 -8.89 7.58 -6.16
N GLY A 123 -7.88 6.90 -6.69
CA GLY A 123 -7.65 5.47 -6.54
C GLY A 123 -6.63 5.14 -5.46
N CYS A 124 -6.65 3.88 -5.04
CA CYS A 124 -5.52 3.27 -4.34
C CYS A 124 -4.53 2.69 -5.37
N MET A 125 -3.30 2.39 -4.93
CA MET A 125 -2.30 1.71 -5.76
C MET A 125 -1.71 0.51 -5.00
N LEU A 126 -1.85 -0.68 -5.57
CA LEU A 126 -1.36 -1.94 -5.01
C LEU A 126 -0.24 -2.54 -5.88
N ALA A 127 0.86 -3.00 -5.27
CA ALA A 127 1.78 -3.92 -5.92
C ALA A 127 1.18 -5.33 -5.93
N MET A 128 0.72 -5.80 -7.09
CA MET A 128 0.05 -7.09 -7.22
C MET A 128 1.02 -8.15 -7.76
N VAL A 129 1.53 -8.97 -6.83
CA VAL A 129 2.25 -10.22 -7.13
C VAL A 129 1.35 -11.37 -6.67
N PRO A 130 0.56 -11.99 -7.57
CA PRO A 130 -0.29 -13.11 -7.23
C PRO A 130 0.54 -14.30 -6.74
N LEU A 131 0.05 -14.98 -5.71
CA LEU A 131 0.62 -16.21 -5.19
C LEU A 131 -0.22 -17.40 -5.63
N TYR A 132 0.32 -18.21 -6.52
CA TYR A 132 -0.25 -19.49 -6.88
C TYR A 132 0.18 -20.54 -5.87
N ALA A 133 -0.75 -21.37 -5.43
CA ALA A 133 -0.40 -22.60 -4.73
C ALA A 133 0.43 -23.49 -5.68
N PHE A 134 1.57 -23.95 -5.20
CA PHE A 134 2.50 -24.76 -6.00
C PHE A 134 1.84 -26.06 -6.48
N SER A 135 0.96 -26.64 -5.66
CA SER A 135 0.26 -27.88 -5.98
C SER A 135 -1.22 -27.85 -5.57
N CYS A 136 -1.96 -28.91 -5.92
CA CYS A 136 -3.35 -29.10 -5.48
C CYS A 136 -3.49 -29.63 -4.05
N LYS A 137 -2.38 -29.76 -3.30
CA LYS A 137 -2.43 -30.12 -1.88
C LYS A 137 -3.26 -29.09 -1.11
N PRO A 138 -4.21 -29.52 -0.26
CA PRO A 138 -5.02 -28.60 0.53
C PRO A 138 -4.20 -27.57 1.33
N GLU A 139 -3.03 -27.97 1.83
CA GLU A 139 -2.14 -27.13 2.61
C GLU A 139 -1.55 -25.99 1.77
N ASP A 140 -1.09 -26.28 0.54
CA ASP A 140 -0.57 -25.26 -0.38
C ASP A 140 -1.66 -24.29 -0.84
N GLN A 141 -2.87 -24.80 -1.07
CA GLN A 141 -4.04 -23.98 -1.45
C GLN A 141 -4.43 -23.01 -0.33
N MET A 142 -4.50 -23.51 0.91
CA MET A 142 -4.81 -22.67 2.07
C MET A 142 -3.70 -21.66 2.35
N TYR A 143 -2.44 -22.07 2.24
CA TYR A 143 -1.29 -21.20 2.43
C TYR A 143 -1.31 -20.02 1.44
N ALA A 144 -1.46 -20.30 0.13
CA ALA A 144 -1.56 -19.24 -0.88
C ALA A 144 -2.72 -18.27 -0.61
N GLN A 145 -3.90 -18.80 -0.21
CA GLN A 145 -5.07 -17.98 0.12
C GLN A 145 -4.80 -17.05 1.31
N GLU A 146 -4.18 -17.56 2.37
CA GLU A 146 -3.84 -16.77 3.55
C GLU A 146 -2.74 -15.75 3.24
N SER A 147 -1.69 -16.14 2.53
CA SER A 147 -0.60 -15.24 2.13
C SER A 147 -1.07 -14.10 1.24
N MET A 148 -2.08 -14.30 0.39
CA MET A 148 -2.65 -13.21 -0.42
C MET A 148 -3.34 -12.13 0.43
N ARG A 149 -3.69 -12.39 1.69
CA ARG A 149 -4.21 -11.37 2.62
C ARG A 149 -3.20 -10.27 2.90
N GLU A 150 -1.90 -10.53 2.76
CA GLU A 150 -0.85 -9.50 2.81
C GLU A 150 -0.97 -8.45 1.71
N ARG A 151 -1.75 -8.71 0.65
CA ARG A 151 -2.11 -7.73 -0.38
C ARG A 151 -3.51 -7.21 -0.13
N TYR A 152 -4.46 -8.12 0.05
CA TYR A 152 -5.87 -7.76 0.13
C TYR A 152 -6.21 -6.87 1.31
N VAL A 153 -5.46 -6.92 2.43
CA VAL A 153 -5.73 -6.03 3.57
C VAL A 153 -5.67 -4.55 3.19
N PHE A 154 -4.78 -4.18 2.27
CA PHE A 154 -4.62 -2.79 1.82
C PHE A 154 -5.78 -2.33 0.96
N THR A 155 -6.28 -3.19 0.09
CA THR A 155 -7.44 -2.91 -0.76
C THR A 155 -8.75 -3.03 0.00
N ASP A 156 -8.83 -3.95 0.97
CA ASP A 156 -9.99 -4.09 1.84
C ASP A 156 -10.17 -2.80 2.66
N VAL A 157 -9.10 -2.26 3.25
CA VAL A 157 -9.20 -0.98 3.96
C VAL A 157 -9.53 0.17 3.01
N GLN A 158 -8.80 0.31 1.89
CA GLN A 158 -8.96 1.49 1.01
C GLN A 158 -10.22 1.47 0.14
N LEU A 159 -10.80 0.31 -0.16
CA LEU A 159 -11.99 0.18 -1.01
C LEU A 159 -13.24 -0.23 -0.25
N ARG A 160 -13.11 -0.91 0.90
CA ARG A 160 -14.27 -1.28 1.75
C ARG A 160 -14.40 -0.36 2.97
N GLY A 161 -13.36 0.37 3.34
CA GLY A 161 -13.41 1.41 4.36
C GLY A 161 -13.33 0.91 5.80
N TYR A 162 -12.86 -0.32 6.02
CA TYR A 162 -12.69 -0.88 7.36
C TYR A 162 -11.61 -1.97 7.40
N TYR A 163 -11.04 -2.19 8.59
CA TYR A 163 -10.10 -3.30 8.80
C TYR A 163 -10.83 -4.65 8.73
N PRO A 164 -10.38 -5.58 7.87
CA PRO A 164 -11.00 -6.89 7.78
C PRO A 164 -10.75 -7.72 9.06
N SER A 165 -11.68 -8.60 9.40
CA SER A 165 -11.63 -9.37 10.66
C SER A 165 -10.33 -10.19 10.83
N TYR A 166 -9.76 -10.70 9.73
CA TYR A 166 -8.54 -11.51 9.81
C TYR A 166 -7.32 -10.70 10.32
N VAL A 167 -7.23 -9.41 10.02
CA VAL A 167 -6.11 -8.56 10.50
C VAL A 167 -6.35 -8.11 11.94
N LEU A 168 -7.60 -7.86 12.32
CA LEU A 168 -7.95 -7.58 13.71
C LEU A 168 -7.60 -8.78 14.61
N ASN A 169 -7.98 -9.99 14.19
CA ASN A 169 -7.60 -11.21 14.90
C ASN A 169 -6.08 -11.44 14.91
N GLU A 170 -5.34 -10.99 13.88
CA GLU A 170 -3.88 -11.02 13.88
C GLU A 170 -3.31 -10.08 14.94
N TRP A 171 -3.80 -8.85 15.03
CA TRP A 171 -3.35 -7.89 16.05
C TRP A 171 -3.60 -8.41 17.45
N GLU A 172 -4.77 -9.02 17.72
CA GLU A 172 -5.05 -9.67 19.01
C GLU A 172 -4.05 -10.81 19.30
N ARG A 173 -3.80 -11.71 18.34
CA ARG A 173 -2.84 -12.83 18.51
C ARG A 173 -1.41 -12.36 18.74
N ARG A 174 -1.04 -11.22 18.16
CA ARG A 174 0.31 -10.64 18.24
C ARG A 174 0.45 -9.61 19.37
N GLU A 175 -0.63 -9.37 20.11
CA GLU A 175 -0.72 -8.39 21.19
C GLU A 175 -0.33 -6.96 20.72
N PHE A 176 -0.63 -6.63 19.46
CA PHE A 176 -0.38 -5.30 18.92
C PHE A 176 -1.42 -4.30 19.40
N ASN A 177 -0.98 -3.10 19.73
CA ASN A 177 -1.83 -1.99 20.13
C ASN A 177 -1.70 -0.81 19.17
N ILE A 178 -2.45 -0.87 18.08
CA ILE A 178 -2.46 0.18 17.06
C ILE A 178 -3.25 1.38 17.57
N LYS A 179 -2.55 2.51 17.77
CA LYS A 179 -3.13 3.74 18.27
C LYS A 179 -3.95 4.40 17.18
N MET A 180 -5.25 4.54 17.44
CA MET A 180 -6.20 5.26 16.60
C MET A 180 -6.77 6.45 17.36
N GLU A 181 -7.10 7.53 16.67
CA GLU A 181 -7.83 8.66 17.23
C GLU A 181 -9.34 8.47 17.07
N ALA A 182 -10.12 9.16 17.92
CA ALA A 182 -11.57 9.14 17.80
C ALA A 182 -12.00 9.68 16.43
N GLY A 183 -12.76 8.87 15.68
CA GLY A 183 -13.25 9.21 14.34
C GLY A 183 -12.47 8.59 13.19
N ASP A 184 -11.32 7.95 13.44
CA ASP A 184 -10.53 7.32 12.36
C ASP A 184 -11.32 6.24 11.60
N GLU A 185 -12.09 5.41 12.30
CA GLU A 185 -12.95 4.43 11.64
C GLU A 185 -13.98 5.07 10.70
N GLN A 186 -14.57 6.20 11.12
CA GLN A 186 -15.53 6.93 10.29
C GLN A 186 -14.83 7.55 9.08
N ILE A 187 -13.63 8.09 9.26
CA ILE A 187 -12.81 8.64 8.18
C ILE A 187 -12.55 7.54 7.13
N LEU A 188 -12.12 6.34 7.54
CA LEU A 188 -11.88 5.22 6.63
C LEU A 188 -13.13 4.82 5.84
N ARG A 189 -14.30 4.76 6.50
CA ARG A 189 -15.57 4.41 5.84
C ARG A 189 -16.03 5.44 4.82
N GLU A 190 -15.84 6.72 5.12
CA GLU A 190 -16.28 7.83 4.27
C GLU A 190 -15.30 8.15 3.13
N GLY A 191 -14.05 7.75 3.24
CA GLY A 191 -12.98 8.07 2.29
C GLY A 191 -12.48 6.87 1.47
N VAL A 192 -13.37 6.00 1.01
CA VAL A 192 -12.98 4.88 0.14
C VAL A 192 -12.57 5.36 -1.25
N CYS A 193 -11.53 4.73 -1.81
CA CYS A 193 -11.02 5.08 -3.14
C CYS A 193 -12.03 4.70 -4.25
N ASP A 194 -12.03 5.47 -5.34
CA ASP A 194 -12.94 5.29 -6.48
C ASP A 194 -12.58 4.10 -7.38
N TYR A 195 -11.29 3.74 -7.42
CA TYR A 195 -10.77 2.67 -8.26
C TYR A 195 -9.51 2.03 -7.65
N LEU A 196 -9.17 0.86 -8.19
CA LEU A 196 -7.96 0.12 -7.87
C LEU A 196 -6.95 0.28 -9.02
N GLY A 197 -5.92 1.08 -8.79
CA GLY A 197 -4.69 1.00 -9.58
C GLY A 197 -3.81 -0.11 -9.03
N PHE A 198 -3.09 -0.82 -9.91
CA PHE A 198 -2.12 -1.80 -9.47
C PHE A 198 -0.99 -1.95 -10.48
N SER A 199 0.20 -2.29 -9.98
CA SER A 199 1.30 -2.78 -10.82
C SER A 199 1.24 -4.30 -10.88
N TYR A 200 1.61 -4.83 -12.04
CA TYR A 200 1.78 -6.26 -12.24
C TYR A 200 3.06 -6.44 -13.05
N TYR A 201 3.99 -7.20 -12.47
CA TYR A 201 5.21 -7.57 -13.14
C TYR A 201 5.36 -9.08 -13.22
N MET A 202 4.91 -9.83 -12.22
CA MET A 202 5.17 -11.26 -12.10
C MET A 202 4.16 -11.98 -11.20
N THR A 203 4.26 -13.30 -11.20
CA THR A 203 3.60 -14.21 -10.25
C THR A 203 4.63 -15.05 -9.50
N ASN A 204 4.26 -15.51 -8.29
CA ASN A 204 5.04 -16.52 -7.57
C ASN A 204 4.22 -17.79 -7.38
N ALA A 205 4.90 -18.94 -7.35
CA ALA A 205 4.35 -20.14 -6.75
C ALA A 205 4.81 -20.25 -5.28
N VAL A 206 3.92 -20.67 -4.39
CA VAL A 206 4.19 -20.85 -2.96
C VAL A 206 3.76 -22.24 -2.48
N GLN A 207 4.51 -22.79 -1.53
CA GLN A 207 4.18 -24.05 -0.86
C GLN A 207 4.22 -23.89 0.66
N ALA A 208 3.38 -24.65 1.37
CA ALA A 208 3.24 -24.52 2.82
C ALA A 208 4.50 -24.95 3.59
N GLU A 209 5.25 -25.93 3.07
CA GLU A 209 6.48 -26.46 3.68
C GLU A 209 7.65 -26.43 2.70
N GLY A 210 8.83 -26.02 3.15
CA GLY A 210 10.09 -26.16 2.41
C GLY A 210 10.36 -25.11 1.32
N GLY A 211 9.54 -24.07 1.16
CA GLY A 211 9.83 -22.95 0.27
C GLY A 211 10.87 -21.97 0.85
N SER A 212 11.65 -21.33 -0.01
CA SER A 212 12.60 -20.28 0.37
C SER A 212 11.92 -18.92 0.44
N GLY A 213 12.42 -18.02 1.28
CA GLY A 213 12.12 -16.59 1.22
C GLY A 213 13.41 -15.84 0.99
N ASP A 214 13.81 -15.66 -0.26
CA ASP A 214 14.97 -14.84 -0.62
C ASP A 214 14.55 -13.50 -1.25
N ALA A 215 15.51 -12.59 -1.40
CA ALA A 215 15.24 -11.23 -1.87
C ALA A 215 14.68 -11.16 -3.30
N LEU A 216 14.93 -12.20 -4.12
CA LEU A 216 14.41 -12.31 -5.49
C LEU A 216 12.97 -12.83 -5.51
N SER A 217 12.64 -13.76 -4.63
CA SER A 217 11.28 -14.30 -4.52
C SER A 217 10.34 -13.42 -3.71
N GLY A 218 10.81 -12.56 -2.80
CA GLY A 218 10.01 -11.52 -2.16
C GLY A 218 8.92 -11.98 -1.18
N PHE A 219 8.60 -13.29 -1.14
CA PHE A 219 7.62 -13.90 -0.23
C PHE A 219 8.17 -15.18 0.41
N GLN A 220 7.88 -15.36 1.71
CA GLN A 220 8.16 -16.61 2.40
C GLN A 220 7.38 -17.76 1.75
N GLY A 221 8.01 -18.93 1.64
CA GLY A 221 7.39 -20.12 1.03
C GLY A 221 7.43 -20.14 -0.50
N SER A 222 8.09 -19.18 -1.14
CA SER A 222 8.20 -19.12 -2.61
C SER A 222 9.06 -20.25 -3.17
N VAL A 223 8.66 -20.73 -4.34
CA VAL A 223 9.33 -21.79 -5.11
C VAL A 223 9.29 -21.50 -6.61
N PRO A 224 10.28 -22.00 -7.38
CA PRO A 224 10.22 -21.93 -8.83
C PRO A 224 8.98 -22.64 -9.38
N ASN A 225 8.23 -21.97 -10.25
CA ASN A 225 7.09 -22.58 -10.92
C ASN A 225 7.59 -23.50 -12.06
N PRO A 226 7.32 -24.81 -12.05
CA PRO A 226 7.82 -25.73 -13.08
C PRO A 226 7.10 -25.56 -14.44
N HIS A 227 6.02 -24.78 -14.48
CA HIS A 227 5.16 -24.60 -15.65
C HIS A 227 5.29 -23.24 -16.33
N VAL A 228 5.97 -22.28 -15.70
CA VAL A 228 6.14 -20.91 -16.22
C VAL A 228 7.62 -20.64 -16.40
N LYS A 229 8.00 -20.16 -17.58
CA LYS A 229 9.38 -19.83 -17.88
C LYS A 229 9.72 -18.49 -17.23
N ALA A 230 10.75 -18.47 -16.39
CA ALA A 230 11.28 -17.22 -15.87
C ALA A 230 11.94 -16.38 -16.97
N SER A 231 11.80 -15.06 -16.86
CA SER A 231 12.53 -14.06 -17.64
C SER A 231 14.03 -14.06 -17.30
N ASP A 232 14.81 -13.34 -18.09
CA ASP A 232 16.25 -13.16 -17.88
C ASP A 232 16.58 -12.51 -16.51
N TRP A 233 15.57 -11.90 -15.87
CA TRP A 233 15.67 -11.26 -14.55
C TRP A 233 15.13 -12.14 -13.41
N GLY A 234 14.77 -13.40 -13.70
CA GLY A 234 14.27 -14.37 -12.72
C GLY A 234 12.78 -14.25 -12.38
N LEU A 235 12.05 -13.34 -13.02
CA LEU A 235 10.62 -13.12 -12.81
C LEU A 235 9.79 -14.07 -13.67
N ALA A 236 8.77 -14.73 -13.10
CA ALA A 236 7.89 -15.66 -13.81
C ALA A 236 6.53 -15.01 -14.14
N ASP A 237 6.27 -14.86 -15.44
CA ASP A 237 5.13 -14.09 -15.98
C ASP A 237 4.27 -14.94 -16.93
#